data_AF-A0A924W084-F1
#
_entry.id   AF-A0A924W084-F1
#
_cell.length_a   1.000
_cell.length_b   1.000
_cell.length_c   1.000
_cell.angle_alpha   90.00
_cell.angle_beta   90.00
_cell.angle_gamma   90.00
#
_symmetry.space_group_name_H-M   'P 1'
#
loop_
_entity.id
_entity.type
_entity.pdbx_description
1 polymer ?
#
loop_
_entity_poly.entity_id
_entity_poly.type
_entity_poly.pdbx_seq_one_letter_code
_entity_poly.pdbx_strand_id
1 'polypeptide(L)' 'MDTETAHQIDRLARHALGQLNDVLLVARASCPEDEFVGLKSSVGRIMGAIVTDVLQPLYARHPDIIPTELK' A
#
# COMPACT_ATOMS: atom_id res chain seq x y z
N MET A 1 7.22 15.37 -13.18
CA MET A 1 7.99 14.55 -12.22
C MET A 1 8.94 13.72 -13.04
N ASP A 2 10.22 13.67 -12.66
CA ASP A 2 11.18 12.79 -13.33
C ASP A 2 11.05 11.34 -12.84
N THR A 3 11.69 10.42 -13.57
CA THR A 3 11.62 8.98 -13.29
C THR A 3 12.24 8.61 -11.94
N GLU A 4 13.29 9.32 -11.50
CA GLU A 4 13.92 9.07 -10.20
C GLU A 4 12.97 9.39 -9.04
N THR A 5 12.32 10.56 -9.09
CA THR A 5 11.29 10.94 -8.12
C THR A 5 10.12 9.96 -8.15
N ALA A 6 9.72 9.50 -9.34
CA ALA A 6 8.64 8.52 -9.47
C ALA A 6 8.99 7.18 -8.79
N HIS A 7 10.21 6.66 -8.97
CA HIS A 7 10.69 5.48 -8.28
C HIS A 7 10.74 5.67 -6.76
N GLN A 8 11.13 6.85 -6.28
CA GLN A 8 11.16 7.13 -4.86
C GLN A 8 9.75 7.11 -4.26
N ILE A 9 8.76 7.70 -4.93
CA ILE A 9 7.36 7.67 -4.49
C ILE A 9 6.83 6.23 -4.48
N ASP A 10 7.08 5.45 -5.54
CA ASP A 10 6.68 4.03 -5.61
C ASP A 10 7.22 3.23 -4.42
N ARG A 11 8.53 3.35 -4.15
CA ARG A 11 9.18 2.67 -3.03
C ARG A 11 8.57 3.05 -1.69
N LEU A 12 8.33 4.34 -1.46
CA LEU A 12 7.74 4.83 -0.21
C LEU A 12 6.29 4.36 -0.03
N ALA A 13 5.47 4.42 -1.09
CA ALA A 13 4.10 3.94 -1.06
C ALA A 13 4.02 2.43 -0.77
N ARG A 14 4.89 1.64 -1.40
CA ARG A 14 4.99 0.19 -1.13
C ARG A 14 5.48 -0.11 0.28
N HIS A 15 6.45 0.64 0.78
CA HIS A 15 6.90 0.51 2.16
C HIS A 15 5.75 0.76 3.15
N ALA A 16 4.96 1.83 2.91
CA ALA A 16 3.78 2.12 3.73
C ALA A 16 2.72 1.01 3.67
N LEU A 17 2.46 0.43 2.48
CA LEU A 17 1.58 -0.73 2.33
C LEU A 17 2.08 -1.94 3.14
N GLY A 18 3.40 -2.18 3.15
CA GLY A 18 4.02 -3.22 3.97
C GLY A 18 3.80 -2.99 5.47
N GLN A 19 4.05 -1.78 5.96
CA GLN A 19 3.84 -1.44 7.37
C GLN A 19 2.36 -1.56 7.79
N LEU A 20 1.42 -1.17 6.92
CA LEU A 20 -0.02 -1.34 7.15
C LEU A 20 -0.41 -2.81 7.21
N ASN A 21 0.19 -3.66 6.38
CA ASN A 21 0.00 -5.11 6.47
C ASN A 21 0.54 -5.67 7.80
N ASP A 22 1.70 -5.21 8.25
CA ASP A 22 2.28 -5.64 9.53
C ASP A 22 1.39 -5.28 10.72
N VAL A 23 0.74 -4.12 10.69
CA VAL A 23 -0.29 -3.74 11.69
C VAL A 23 -1.40 -4.77 11.76
N LEU A 24 -1.87 -5.27 10.60
CA LEU A 24 -2.91 -6.31 10.57
C LEU A 24 -2.42 -7.66 11.08
N LEU A 25 -1.16 -8.03 10.82
CA LEU A 25 -0.57 -9.25 11.35
C LEU A 25 -0.47 -9.21 12.88
N VAL A 26 -0.04 -8.08 13.44
CA VAL A 26 0.04 -7.87 14.90
C VAL A 26 -1.36 -7.95 15.53
N ALA A 27 -2.33 -7.24 14.96
CA ALA A 27 -3.70 -7.21 15.47
C ALA A 27 -4.36 -8.59 15.40
N ARG A 28 -4.18 -9.34 14.31
CA ARG A 28 -4.69 -10.71 14.17
C ARG A 28 -4.14 -11.64 15.24
N ALA A 29 -2.90 -11.44 15.67
CA ALA A 29 -2.26 -12.28 16.68
C ALA A 29 -2.64 -11.91 18.12
N SER A 30 -3.09 -10.68 18.37
CA SER A 30 -3.17 -10.11 19.73
C SER A 30 -4.55 -9.59 20.14
N CYS A 31 -5.45 -9.34 19.19
CA CYS A 31 -6.76 -8.75 19.44
C CYS A 31 -7.89 -9.78 19.33
N PRO A 32 -9.01 -9.55 20.03
CA PRO A 32 -10.28 -10.22 19.74
C PRO A 32 -10.73 -10.06 18.28
N GLU A 33 -11.50 -11.02 17.78
CA GLU A 33 -11.91 -11.07 16.36
C GLU A 33 -12.70 -9.83 15.92
N ASP A 34 -13.59 -9.32 16.77
CA ASP A 34 -14.42 -8.14 16.48
C ASP A 34 -13.57 -6.86 16.34
N GLU A 35 -12.59 -6.68 17.22
CA GLU A 35 -11.61 -5.60 17.12
C GLU A 35 -10.75 -5.73 15.86
N PHE A 36 -10.27 -6.94 15.57
CA PHE A 36 -9.49 -7.21 14.35
C PHE A 36 -10.27 -6.90 13.07
N VAL A 37 -11.55 -7.30 12.99
CA VAL A 37 -12.40 -7.04 11.82
C VAL A 37 -12.60 -5.54 11.60
N GLY A 38 -12.80 -4.77 12.67
CA GLY A 38 -12.91 -3.32 12.61
C GLY A 38 -11.62 -2.66 12.12
N LEU A 39 -10.48 -3.08 12.64
CA LEU A 39 -9.17 -2.57 12.23
C LEU A 39 -8.84 -2.93 10.78
N LYS A 40 -9.04 -4.21 10.40
CA LYS A 40 -8.87 -4.70 9.03
C LYS A 40 -9.66 -3.89 8.01
N SER A 41 -10.90 -3.55 8.33
CA SER A 41 -11.75 -2.75 7.45
C SER A 41 -11.25 -1.32 7.29
N SER A 42 -10.65 -0.73 8.32
CA SER A 42 -10.11 0.63 8.29
C SER A 42 -8.78 0.69 7.55
N VAL A 43 -7.84 -0.21 7.89
CA VAL A 43 -6.54 -0.32 7.23
C VAL A 43 -6.70 -0.68 5.75
N GLY A 44 -7.61 -1.60 5.42
CA GLY A 44 -7.88 -1.98 4.03
C GLY A 44 -8.34 -0.80 3.16
N ARG A 45 -9.14 0.12 3.71
CA ARG A 45 -9.54 1.36 3.01
C ARG A 45 -8.35 2.28 2.75
N ILE A 46 -7.45 2.43 3.73
CA ILE A 46 -6.23 3.25 3.57
C ILE A 46 -5.30 2.64 2.52
N MET A 47 -5.05 1.33 2.60
CA MET A 47 -4.24 0.62 1.62
C MET A 47 -4.84 0.75 0.21
N GLY A 48 -6.17 0.61 0.09
CA GLY A 48 -6.90 0.83 -1.16
C GLY A 48 -6.64 2.21 -1.75
N ALA A 49 -6.78 3.27 -0.95
CA ALA A 49 -6.53 4.64 -1.38
C ALA A 49 -5.07 4.88 -1.82
N ILE A 50 -4.07 4.29 -1.15
CA ILE A 50 -2.68 4.36 -1.60
C ILE A 50 -2.53 3.74 -3.00
N VAL A 51 -3.18 2.59 -3.24
CA VAL A 51 -3.10 1.94 -4.55
C VAL A 51 -3.81 2.77 -5.62
N THR A 52 -5.05 3.19 -5.38
CA THR A 52 -5.89 3.85 -6.40
C THR A 52 -5.49 5.30 -6.64
N ASP A 53 -5.09 6.02 -5.61
CA ASP A 53 -4.94 7.48 -5.68
C ASP A 53 -3.46 7.89 -5.79
N VAL A 54 -2.53 7.01 -5.43
CA VAL A 54 -1.08 7.26 -5.52
C VAL A 54 -0.43 6.37 -6.58
N LEU A 55 -0.49 5.05 -6.43
CA LEU A 55 0.28 4.13 -7.28
C LEU A 55 -0.27 4.02 -8.71
N GLN A 56 -1.58 3.87 -8.89
CA GLN A 56 -2.17 3.78 -10.23
C GLN A 56 -1.90 5.03 -11.10
N PRO A 57 -2.12 6.28 -10.62
CA PRO A 57 -1.78 7.47 -11.39
C PRO A 57 -0.28 7.64 -11.61
N LEU A 58 0.54 7.14 -10.68
CA LEU A 58 1.99 7.13 -10.84
C LEU A 58 2.39 6.22 -12.00
N TYR A 59 1.89 4.98 -12.05
CA TYR A 59 2.16 4.02 -13.12
C TYR A 59 1.58 4.44 -14.47
N ALA A 60 0.42 5.07 -14.49
CA ALA A 60 -0.15 5.61 -15.73
C ALA A 60 0.75 6.68 -16.37
N ARG A 61 1.49 7.45 -15.56
CA ARG A 61 2.43 8.48 -16.03
C ARG A 61 3.85 7.94 -16.28
N HIS A 62 4.25 6.91 -15.55
CA HIS A 62 5.58 6.30 -15.59
C HIS A 62 5.46 4.76 -15.67
N PRO A 63 5.03 4.20 -16.81
CA PRO A 63 4.73 2.76 -16.92
C PRO A 63 5.98 1.87 -16.83
N ASP A 64 7.15 2.44 -17.10
CA ASP A 64 8.46 1.79 -16.99
C ASP A 64 8.79 1.37 -15.55
N ILE A 65 8.28 2.10 -14.55
CA ILE A 65 8.59 1.84 -13.14
C ILE A 65 7.73 0.73 -12.52
N ILE A 66 6.72 0.21 -13.24
CA ILE A 66 5.88 -0.88 -12.75
C ILE A 66 6.77 -2.10 -12.48
N PRO A 67 6.81 -2.60 -11.23
CA PRO A 67 7.63 -3.76 -10.88
C PRO A 67 7.19 -5.00 -11.64
N THR A 68 8.17 -5.82 -12.02
CA THR A 68 7.97 -6.98 -12.88
C THR A 68 7.02 -8.00 -12.26
N GLU A 69 6.92 -8.07 -10.94
CA GLU A 69 6.00 -8.96 -10.23
C GLU A 69 4.52 -8.58 -10.39
N LEU A 70 4.24 -7.34 -10.84
CA LEU A 70 2.89 -6.83 -11.11
C LEU A 70 2.60 -6.66 -12.60
N LYS A 71 3.57 -6.98 -13.48
CA LYS A 71 3.40 -6.93 -14.93
C LYS A 71 2.70 -8.16 -15.47
#